data_AF-A0A9D8XBM3-F1
#
_entry.id   AF-A0A9D8XBM3-F1
#
_cell.length_a   1.000
_cell.length_b   1.000
_cell.length_c   1.000
_cell.angle_alpha   90.00
_cell.angle_beta   90.00
_cell.angle_gamma   90.00
#
_symmetry.space_group_name_H-M   'P 1'
#
loop_
_entity.id
_entity.type
_entity.pdbx_description
1 polymer ?
#
loop_
_entity_poly.entity_id
_entity_poly.type
_entity_poly.pdbx_seq_one_letter_code
_entity_poly.pdbx_strand_id
1 'polypeptide(L)'
;MEEIVFLNASQFLLILARLLAMFLTAPLFTGKMVPIRWRALFAFLTALLLASHQTPESAYFQERLTWTDPGFLAAFGGEVFFGLAMGTAALFLFAALRIAGTAAAYLGGISFPVDGGLSNDAAPITASFFYLLGIAAVFLSGGHLLILDAVLQSFTAYPAGCVPEIPKIAQELPTLFFLGFQIGVQMALPILTVILTAQIGLAILNRVFPQLDVFAMAFP
;
A
#
# COMPACT_ATOMS: atom_id res chain seq x y z
N MET A 1 40.02 6.73 6.00
CA MET A 1 39.31 5.43 5.84
C MET A 1 38.03 5.42 6.69
N GLU A 2 38.09 5.87 7.94
CA GLU A 2 36.93 6.01 8.83
C GLU A 2 35.80 6.89 8.25
N GLU A 3 36.13 8.05 7.70
CA GLU A 3 35.14 8.98 7.11
C GLU A 3 34.31 8.37 5.97
N ILE A 4 34.93 7.51 5.14
CA ILE A 4 34.24 6.80 4.05
C ILE A 4 33.28 5.76 4.62
N VAL A 5 33.66 5.08 5.71
CA VAL A 5 32.82 4.11 6.40
C VAL A 5 31.60 4.81 7.01
N PHE A 6 31.80 5.95 7.69
CA PHE A 6 30.71 6.73 8.29
C PHE A 6 29.70 7.21 7.26
N LEU A 7 30.19 7.70 6.12
CA LEU A 7 29.33 8.15 5.03
C LEU A 7 28.52 7.00 4.40
N ASN A 8 29.16 5.89 4.06
CA ASN A 8 28.46 4.75 3.46
C ASN A 8 27.37 4.24 4.42
N ALA A 9 27.65 4.29 5.72
CA ALA A 9 26.72 3.87 6.74
C ALA A 9 25.53 4.86 6.88
N SER A 10 25.72 6.18 6.74
CA SER A 10 24.60 7.15 6.81
C SER A 10 23.69 7.02 5.59
N GLN A 11 24.29 6.88 4.42
CA GLN A 11 23.56 6.64 3.17
C GLN A 11 22.73 5.35 3.25
N PHE A 12 23.31 4.28 3.77
CA PHE A 12 22.59 3.04 4.02
C PHE A 12 21.39 3.24 4.96
N LEU A 13 21.57 3.97 6.07
CA LEU A 13 20.48 4.24 7.00
C LEU A 13 19.32 5.03 6.37
N LEU A 14 19.62 6.03 5.55
CA LEU A 14 18.60 6.85 4.88
C LEU A 14 17.78 6.01 3.90
N ILE A 15 18.44 5.21 3.06
CA ILE A 15 17.77 4.27 2.14
C ILE A 15 16.94 3.25 2.92
N LEU A 16 17.52 2.70 4.00
CA LEU A 16 16.84 1.75 4.87
C LEU A 16 15.58 2.37 5.48
N ALA A 17 15.63 3.63 5.92
CA ALA A 17 14.49 4.31 6.53
C ALA A 17 13.30 4.41 5.56
N ARG A 18 13.53 4.84 4.31
CA ARG A 18 12.49 4.92 3.28
C ARG A 18 11.89 3.55 2.95
N LEU A 19 12.76 2.57 2.70
CA LEU A 19 12.34 1.21 2.37
C LEU A 19 11.58 0.55 3.52
N LEU A 20 12.06 0.68 4.75
CA LEU A 20 11.42 0.11 5.92
C LEU A 20 10.06 0.75 6.16
N ALA A 21 9.94 2.08 6.06
CA ALA A 21 8.66 2.78 6.16
C ALA A 21 7.66 2.32 5.09
N MET A 22 8.11 2.18 3.84
CA MET A 22 7.27 1.69 2.73
C MET A 22 6.86 0.23 2.90
N PHE A 23 7.83 -0.67 3.15
CA PHE A 23 7.55 -2.11 3.25
C PHE A 23 6.75 -2.47 4.49
N LEU A 24 6.77 -1.65 5.56
CA LEU A 24 5.96 -1.84 6.77
C LEU A 24 4.52 -1.30 6.63
N THR A 25 4.27 -0.38 5.71
CA THR A 25 2.93 0.16 5.44
C THR A 25 2.24 -0.55 4.27
N ALA A 26 2.98 -0.90 3.21
CA ALA A 26 2.45 -1.54 2.02
C ALA A 26 1.75 -2.88 2.32
N PRO A 27 0.43 -3.01 2.08
CA PRO A 27 -0.34 -4.19 2.47
C PRO A 27 -0.01 -5.45 1.69
N LEU A 28 0.68 -5.36 0.55
CA LEU A 28 1.15 -6.54 -0.18
C LEU A 28 1.95 -7.49 0.74
N PHE A 29 2.62 -6.92 1.75
CA PHE A 29 3.39 -7.65 2.76
C PHE A 29 2.77 -7.58 4.17
N THR A 30 1.66 -6.86 4.35
CA THR A 30 0.98 -6.68 5.65
C THR A 30 -0.14 -7.71 5.82
N GLY A 31 0.20 -8.94 6.19
CA GLY A 31 -0.79 -9.94 6.57
C GLY A 31 -0.28 -10.85 7.68
N LYS A 32 -1.17 -11.58 8.36
CA LYS A 32 -0.77 -12.65 9.32
C LYS A 32 0.17 -13.68 8.68
N MET A 33 0.14 -13.81 7.35
CA MET A 33 1.00 -14.69 6.57
C MET A 33 2.46 -14.26 6.49
N VAL A 34 2.79 -12.96 6.60
CA VAL A 34 4.18 -12.47 6.52
C VAL A 34 4.55 -11.74 7.82
N PRO A 35 5.26 -12.42 8.75
CA PRO A 35 5.74 -11.80 9.98
C PRO A 35 6.54 -10.53 9.72
N ILE A 36 6.40 -9.54 10.61
CA ILE A 36 7.10 -8.25 10.50
C ILE A 36 8.63 -8.39 10.35
N ARG A 37 9.20 -9.45 10.93
CA ARG A 37 10.62 -9.80 10.81
C ARG A 37 11.06 -10.02 9.36
N TRP A 38 10.26 -10.72 8.56
CA TRP A 38 10.58 -10.99 7.16
C TRP A 38 10.49 -9.74 6.29
N ARG A 39 9.55 -8.85 6.61
CA ARG A 39 9.41 -7.56 5.93
C ARG A 39 10.60 -6.65 6.20
N ALA A 40 11.01 -6.56 7.46
CA ALA A 40 12.19 -5.80 7.86
C ALA A 40 13.46 -6.38 7.23
N LEU A 41 13.60 -7.72 7.18
CA LEU A 41 14.71 -8.39 6.51
C LEU A 41 14.74 -8.11 5.01
N PHE A 42 13.58 -8.12 4.34
CA PHE A 42 13.49 -7.79 2.92
C PHE A 42 13.85 -6.32 2.64
N ALA A 43 13.34 -5.39 3.46
CA ALA A 43 13.72 -3.98 3.42
C ALA A 43 15.23 -3.78 3.64
N PHE A 44 15.81 -4.52 4.58
CA PHE A 44 17.24 -4.48 4.87
C PHE A 44 18.09 -5.00 3.71
N LEU A 45 17.75 -6.16 3.14
CA LEU A 45 18.48 -6.73 2.01
C LEU A 45 18.38 -5.85 0.76
N THR A 46 17.19 -5.32 0.46
CA THR A 46 17.01 -4.40 -0.66
C THR A 46 17.79 -3.09 -0.44
N ALA A 47 17.76 -2.53 0.77
CA ALA A 47 18.58 -1.37 1.13
C ALA A 47 20.07 -1.65 0.95
N LEU A 48 20.54 -2.83 1.36
CA LEU A 48 21.94 -3.23 1.24
C LEU A 48 22.36 -3.32 -0.23
N LEU A 49 21.53 -3.92 -1.08
CA LEU A 49 21.78 -4.03 -2.51
C LEU A 49 21.85 -2.65 -3.16
N LEU A 50 20.88 -1.78 -2.87
CA LEU A 50 20.85 -0.40 -3.36
C LEU A 50 22.07 0.40 -2.88
N ALA A 51 22.46 0.23 -1.62
CA ALA A 51 23.63 0.91 -1.07
C ALA A 51 24.95 0.40 -1.66
N SER A 52 25.04 -0.91 -1.96
CA SER A 52 26.24 -1.51 -2.55
C SER A 52 26.43 -1.16 -4.02
N HIS A 53 25.36 -0.81 -4.73
CA HIS A 53 25.40 -0.43 -6.14
C HIS A 53 25.63 1.08 -6.36
N GLN A 54 25.95 1.83 -5.29
CA GLN A 54 26.23 3.25 -5.40
C GLN A 54 27.58 3.49 -6.09
N THR A 55 27.54 4.16 -7.24
CA THR A 55 28.72 4.80 -7.83
C THR A 55 28.81 6.26 -7.34
N PRO A 56 30.01 6.88 -7.33
CA PRO A 56 30.17 8.30 -6.95
C PRO A 56 29.34 9.30 -7.76
N GLU A 57 28.81 8.89 -8.92
CA GLU A 57 27.93 9.67 -9.80
C GLU A 57 26.44 9.36 -9.61
N SER A 58 26.06 8.47 -8.70
CA SER A 58 24.66 8.06 -8.58
C SER A 58 23.80 9.27 -8.15
N ALA A 59 22.82 9.63 -8.98
CA ALA A 59 21.87 10.73 -8.76
C ALA A 59 20.96 10.53 -7.52
N TYR A 60 21.18 9.45 -6.76
CA TYR A 60 20.38 9.06 -5.62
C TYR A 60 20.72 9.84 -4.34
N PHE A 61 21.78 10.66 -4.32
CA PHE A 61 22.11 11.53 -3.18
C PHE A 61 22.42 12.95 -3.64
N GLN A 62 21.80 13.94 -2.99
CA GLN A 62 22.08 15.35 -3.26
C GLN A 62 23.16 15.92 -2.32
N GLU A 63 23.19 15.46 -1.06
CA GLU A 63 24.12 15.96 -0.04
C GLU A 63 24.74 14.79 0.74
N ARG A 64 26.07 14.83 0.93
CA ARG A 64 26.82 13.80 1.66
C ARG A 64 26.70 14.04 3.17
N LEU A 65 25.51 13.78 3.72
CA LEU A 65 25.23 13.91 5.14
C LEU A 65 25.82 12.74 5.93
N THR A 66 26.47 13.06 7.03
CA THR A 66 26.87 12.15 8.09
C THR A 66 25.89 12.23 9.25
N TRP A 67 25.73 11.14 9.99
CA TRP A 67 24.94 10.98 11.21
C TRP A 67 25.13 12.08 12.26
N THR A 68 26.32 12.70 12.26
CA THR A 68 26.72 13.79 13.15
C THR A 68 26.20 15.16 12.69
N ASP A 69 25.74 15.26 11.44
CA ASP A 69 25.32 16.52 10.87
C ASP A 69 23.92 16.91 11.39
N PRO A 70 23.68 18.19 11.71
CA PRO A 70 22.39 18.65 12.23
C PRO A 70 21.21 18.34 11.29
N GLY A 71 21.47 18.31 9.97
CA GLY A 71 20.47 18.03 8.94
C GLY A 71 20.08 16.55 8.82
N PHE A 72 20.87 15.62 9.38
CA PHE A 72 20.64 14.18 9.21
C PHE A 72 19.28 13.73 9.77
N LEU A 73 18.89 14.23 10.94
CA LEU A 73 17.61 13.86 11.55
C LEU A 73 16.41 14.34 10.71
N ALA A 74 16.51 15.54 10.12
CA ALA A 74 15.48 16.07 9.25
C ALA A 74 15.40 15.29 7.93
N ALA A 75 16.54 14.97 7.32
CA ALA A 75 16.61 14.11 6.14
C ALA A 75 16.03 12.71 6.44
N PHE A 76 16.41 12.10 7.56
CA PHE A 76 15.87 10.81 8.01
C PHE A 76 14.34 10.85 8.16
N GLY A 77 13.80 11.90 8.78
CA GLY A 77 12.36 12.12 8.88
C GLY A 77 11.68 12.23 7.50
N GLY A 78 12.33 12.90 6.55
CA GLY A 78 11.91 12.97 5.15
C GLY A 78 11.84 11.59 4.50
N GLU A 79 12.90 10.78 4.62
CA GLU A 79 12.96 9.42 4.10
C GLU A 79 11.80 8.55 4.61
N VAL A 80 11.56 8.58 5.92
CA VAL A 80 10.43 7.88 6.55
C VAL A 80 9.11 8.37 5.96
N PHE A 81 8.92 9.69 5.84
CA PHE A 81 7.70 10.27 5.30
C PHE A 81 7.43 9.83 3.85
N PHE A 82 8.41 9.89 2.96
CA PHE A 82 8.26 9.43 1.58
C PHE A 82 7.97 7.94 1.51
N GLY A 83 8.64 7.14 2.35
CA GLY A 83 8.35 5.71 2.48
C GLY A 83 6.90 5.44 2.90
N LEU A 84 6.41 6.16 3.93
CA LEU A 84 5.02 6.06 4.38
C LEU A 84 4.05 6.49 3.27
N ALA A 85 4.32 7.57 2.54
CA ALA A 85 3.47 8.06 1.46
C ALA A 85 3.34 7.02 0.32
N MET A 86 4.44 6.38 -0.07
CA MET A 86 4.40 5.31 -1.09
C MET A 86 3.63 4.09 -0.59
N GLY A 87 3.86 3.68 0.66
CA GLY A 87 3.17 2.52 1.21
C GLY A 87 1.68 2.77 1.50
N THR A 88 1.26 4.00 1.81
CA THR A 88 -0.16 4.35 1.91
C THR A 88 -0.87 4.37 0.56
N ALA A 89 -0.18 4.76 -0.53
CA ALA A 89 -0.73 4.60 -1.88
C ALA A 89 -1.03 3.13 -2.20
N ALA A 90 -0.11 2.22 -1.87
CA ALA A 90 -0.36 0.77 -1.95
C ALA A 90 -1.48 0.32 -1.00
N LEU A 91 -1.64 0.99 0.15
CA LEU A 91 -2.71 0.73 1.11
C LEU A 91 -4.10 0.95 0.52
N PHE A 92 -4.30 2.04 -0.23
CA PHE A 92 -5.59 2.30 -0.86
C PHE A 92 -6.01 1.22 -1.85
N LEU A 93 -5.08 0.65 -2.61
CA LEU A 93 -5.37 -0.42 -3.56
C LEU A 93 -5.93 -1.68 -2.88
N PHE A 94 -5.27 -2.15 -1.81
CA PHE A 94 -5.76 -3.34 -1.10
C PHE A 94 -6.95 -3.05 -0.21
N ALA A 95 -7.07 -1.83 0.33
CA ALA A 95 -8.26 -1.40 1.05
C ALA A 95 -9.50 -1.47 0.15
N ALA A 96 -9.39 -1.00 -1.10
CA ALA A 96 -10.45 -1.08 -2.09
C ALA A 96 -10.90 -2.53 -2.35
N LEU A 97 -9.96 -3.48 -2.50
CA LEU A 97 -10.29 -4.90 -2.67
C LEU A 97 -10.96 -5.51 -1.44
N ARG A 98 -10.49 -5.16 -0.24
CA ARG A 98 -11.14 -5.62 1.01
C ARG A 98 -12.55 -5.08 1.11
N ILE A 99 -12.76 -3.78 0.84
CA ILE A 99 -14.09 -3.16 0.83
C ILE A 99 -15.00 -3.86 -0.19
N ALA A 100 -14.50 -4.11 -1.40
CA ALA A 100 -15.24 -4.81 -2.44
C ALA A 100 -15.65 -6.22 -2.00
N GLY A 101 -14.74 -6.99 -1.39
CA GLY A 101 -15.04 -8.32 -0.86
C GLY A 101 -15.99 -8.30 0.35
N THR A 102 -15.91 -7.28 1.22
CA THR A 102 -16.91 -7.09 2.30
C THR A 102 -18.28 -6.74 1.75
N ALA A 103 -18.35 -5.87 0.73
CA ALA A 103 -19.59 -5.52 0.07
C ALA A 103 -20.20 -6.74 -0.63
N ALA A 104 -19.39 -7.57 -1.29
CA ALA A 104 -19.84 -8.83 -1.88
C ALA A 104 -20.40 -9.79 -0.83
N ALA A 105 -19.76 -9.88 0.35
CA ALA A 105 -20.23 -10.75 1.44
C ALA A 105 -21.58 -10.29 1.99
N TYR A 106 -21.73 -8.99 2.27
CA TYR A 106 -22.94 -8.45 2.90
C TYR A 106 -24.10 -8.31 1.92
N LEU A 107 -23.85 -7.77 0.73
CA LEU A 107 -24.88 -7.61 -0.28
C LEU A 107 -25.26 -8.97 -0.88
N GLY A 108 -24.29 -9.87 -1.06
CA GLY A 108 -24.56 -11.25 -1.48
C GLY A 108 -25.22 -12.12 -0.41
N GLY A 109 -25.43 -11.62 0.81
CA GLY A 109 -26.03 -12.35 1.94
C GLY A 109 -25.23 -13.56 2.43
N ILE A 110 -23.95 -13.65 2.08
CA ILE A 110 -23.02 -14.70 2.54
C ILE A 110 -22.65 -14.47 4.01
N SER A 111 -22.61 -13.22 4.43
CA SER A 111 -22.29 -12.81 5.79
C SER A 111 -23.27 -11.73 6.23
N PHE A 112 -23.61 -11.71 7.51
CA PHE A 112 -24.42 -10.64 8.11
C PHE A 112 -23.60 -9.96 9.21
N PRO A 113 -23.54 -8.62 9.26
CA PRO A 113 -22.88 -7.94 10.37
C PRO A 113 -23.69 -8.17 11.64
N VAL A 114 -23.08 -8.80 12.65
CA VAL A 114 -23.75 -9.22 13.89
C VAL A 114 -24.14 -8.03 14.77
N ASP A 115 -23.37 -6.93 14.73
CA ASP A 115 -23.52 -5.78 15.65
C ASP A 115 -23.68 -4.40 14.96
N GLY A 116 -24.13 -4.35 13.71
CA GLY A 116 -24.40 -3.08 13.01
C GLY A 116 -23.19 -2.21 12.67
N GLY A 117 -21.97 -2.67 12.96
CA GLY A 117 -20.72 -2.01 12.60
C GLY A 117 -19.95 -2.76 11.51
N LEU A 118 -19.44 -2.03 10.51
CA LEU A 118 -18.49 -2.54 9.50
C LEU A 118 -17.09 -2.84 10.09
N SER A 119 -16.92 -2.64 11.40
CA SER A 119 -15.62 -2.25 11.95
C SER A 119 -14.88 -3.32 12.74
N ASN A 120 -15.51 -4.36 13.32
CA ASN A 120 -14.77 -5.17 14.32
C ASN A 120 -15.11 -6.65 14.55
N ASP A 121 -15.96 -7.30 13.75
CA ASP A 121 -15.97 -8.76 13.74
C ASP A 121 -15.29 -9.30 12.48
N ALA A 122 -14.58 -10.42 12.64
CA ALA A 122 -13.67 -11.02 11.68
C ALA A 122 -14.08 -10.73 10.23
N ALA A 123 -13.22 -10.04 9.47
CA ALA A 123 -13.50 -9.69 8.09
C ALA A 123 -14.06 -10.92 7.35
N PRO A 124 -15.20 -10.79 6.64
CA PRO A 124 -15.83 -11.91 5.94
C PRO A 124 -14.81 -12.69 5.10
N ILE A 125 -14.98 -14.01 5.01
CA ILE A 125 -14.08 -14.88 4.23
C ILE A 125 -13.92 -14.35 2.79
N THR A 126 -14.98 -13.79 2.22
CA THR A 126 -14.99 -13.14 0.90
C THR A 126 -14.04 -11.95 0.82
N ALA A 127 -13.92 -11.13 1.87
CA ALA A 127 -12.96 -10.03 1.91
C ALA A 127 -11.51 -10.52 1.91
N SER A 128 -11.23 -11.60 2.66
CA SER A 128 -9.92 -12.26 2.62
C SER A 128 -9.62 -12.90 1.27
N PHE A 129 -10.64 -13.48 0.62
CA PHE A 129 -10.51 -14.06 -0.72
C PHE A 129 -10.14 -13.00 -1.77
N PHE A 130 -10.88 -11.88 -1.83
CA PHE A 130 -10.58 -10.78 -2.76
C PHE A 130 -9.20 -10.17 -2.50
N TYR A 131 -8.80 -10.06 -1.23
CA TYR A 131 -7.47 -9.58 -0.87
C TYR A 131 -6.37 -10.54 -1.36
N LEU A 132 -6.52 -11.86 -1.17
CA LEU A 132 -5.58 -12.86 -1.69
C LEU A 132 -5.54 -12.89 -3.23
N LEU A 133 -6.70 -12.73 -3.88
CA LEU A 133 -6.78 -12.62 -5.34
C LEU A 133 -6.02 -11.39 -5.84
N GLY A 134 -6.16 -10.25 -5.14
CA GLY A 134 -5.38 -9.05 -5.42
C GLY A 134 -3.87 -9.27 -5.30
N ILE A 135 -3.43 -9.95 -4.23
CA ILE A 135 -2.02 -10.33 -4.08
C ILE A 135 -1.58 -11.19 -5.26
N ALA A 136 -2.34 -12.25 -5.57
CA ALA A 136 -2.02 -13.13 -6.70
C ALA A 136 -1.92 -12.33 -8.02
N ALA A 137 -2.88 -11.46 -8.31
CA ALA A 137 -2.87 -10.61 -9.50
C ALA A 137 -1.64 -9.72 -9.58
N VAL A 138 -1.22 -9.10 -8.47
CA VAL A 138 0.02 -8.29 -8.41
C VAL A 138 1.26 -9.15 -8.68
N PHE A 139 1.31 -10.39 -8.18
CA PHE A 139 2.44 -11.27 -8.49
C PHE A 139 2.42 -11.79 -9.94
N LEU A 140 1.28 -12.22 -10.45
CA LEU A 140 1.12 -12.71 -11.83
C LEU A 140 1.40 -11.63 -12.88
N SER A 141 0.99 -10.39 -12.63
CA SER A 141 1.24 -9.26 -13.52
C SER A 141 2.68 -8.72 -13.45
N GLY A 142 3.50 -9.22 -12.53
CA GLY A 142 4.83 -8.64 -12.27
C GLY A 142 4.80 -7.32 -11.50
N GLY A 143 3.66 -6.93 -10.91
CA GLY A 143 3.51 -5.69 -10.14
C GLY A 143 4.47 -5.57 -8.94
N HIS A 144 4.95 -6.68 -8.39
CA HIS A 144 6.02 -6.67 -7.38
C HIS A 144 7.34 -6.07 -7.92
N LEU A 145 7.63 -6.21 -9.22
CA LEU A 145 8.76 -5.54 -9.88
C LEU A 145 8.47 -4.06 -10.09
N LEU A 146 7.23 -3.70 -10.44
CA LEU A 146 6.81 -2.29 -10.56
C LEU A 146 6.96 -1.54 -9.23
N ILE A 147 6.75 -2.22 -8.10
CA ILE A 147 6.97 -1.64 -6.77
C ILE A 147 8.45 -1.32 -6.54
N LEU A 148 9.36 -2.22 -6.96
CA LEU A 148 10.80 -1.97 -6.86
C LEU A 148 11.27 -0.86 -7.82
N ASP A 149 10.69 -0.79 -9.01
CA ASP A 149 10.95 0.28 -9.96
C ASP A 149 10.44 1.63 -9.44
N ALA A 150 9.25 1.67 -8.83
CA ALA A 150 8.72 2.86 -8.17
C ALA A 150 9.63 3.35 -7.03
N VAL A 151 10.22 2.43 -6.26
CA VAL A 151 11.24 2.78 -5.24
C VAL A 151 12.46 3.44 -5.88
N LEU A 152 13.00 2.85 -6.95
CA LEU A 152 14.16 3.39 -7.66
C LEU A 152 13.87 4.79 -8.21
N GLN A 153 12.71 4.95 -8.85
CA GLN A 153 12.26 6.24 -9.36
C GLN A 153 12.05 7.25 -8.22
N SER A 154 11.62 6.83 -7.04
CA SER A 154 11.49 7.73 -5.88
C SER A 154 12.82 8.38 -5.49
N PHE A 155 13.94 7.66 -5.62
CA PHE A 155 15.26 8.20 -5.34
C PHE A 155 15.77 9.12 -6.45
N THR A 156 15.23 9.04 -7.67
CA THR A 156 15.51 10.01 -8.73
C THR A 156 14.69 11.29 -8.58
N ALA A 157 13.43 11.18 -8.13
CA ALA A 157 12.55 12.32 -7.92
C ALA A 157 12.88 13.08 -6.62
N TYR A 158 13.20 12.32 -5.56
CA TYR A 158 13.64 12.85 -4.28
C TYR A 158 14.89 12.08 -3.81
N PRO A 159 16.09 12.60 -4.11
CA PRO A 159 17.33 11.99 -3.70
C PRO A 159 17.40 11.79 -2.19
N ALA A 160 18.05 10.72 -1.77
CA ALA A 160 18.28 10.44 -0.36
C ALA A 160 19.20 11.50 0.26
N GLY A 161 18.91 11.86 1.51
CA GLY A 161 19.68 12.87 2.23
C GLY A 161 19.28 14.31 1.91
N CYS A 162 18.31 14.55 1.03
CA CYS A 162 17.72 15.88 0.92
C CYS A 162 17.00 16.24 2.22
N VAL A 163 17.22 17.44 2.74
CA VAL A 163 16.39 17.95 3.83
C VAL A 163 15.03 18.33 3.23
N PRO A 164 13.91 17.81 3.77
CA PRO A 164 12.59 18.08 3.25
C PRO A 164 12.19 19.55 3.40
N GLU A 165 11.93 20.23 2.28
CA GLU A 165 11.27 21.52 2.28
C GLU A 165 9.78 21.34 2.61
N ILE A 166 9.43 21.65 3.86
CA ILE A 166 8.05 21.54 4.38
C ILE A 166 7.01 22.19 3.44
N PRO A 167 7.24 23.39 2.86
CA PRO A 167 6.26 24.02 1.98
C PRO A 167 6.00 23.20 0.70
N LYS A 168 7.05 22.59 0.13
CA LYS A 168 6.94 21.78 -1.08
C LYS A 168 6.20 20.48 -0.80
N ILE A 169 6.50 19.84 0.33
CA ILE A 169 5.78 18.63 0.76
C ILE A 169 4.30 18.92 0.99
N ALA A 170 3.97 20.04 1.62
CA ALA A 170 2.58 20.42 1.88
C ALA A 170 1.77 20.61 0.58
N GLN A 171 2.42 20.99 -0.53
CA GLN A 171 1.78 21.12 -1.84
C GLN A 171 1.63 19.79 -2.58
N GLU A 172 2.61 18.89 -2.46
CA GLU A 172 2.63 17.61 -3.17
C GLU A 172 1.82 16.51 -2.46
N LEU A 173 1.70 16.57 -1.13
CA LEU A 173 1.05 15.54 -0.33
C LEU A 173 -0.44 15.30 -0.70
N PRO A 174 -1.27 16.34 -0.92
CA PRO A 174 -2.66 16.12 -1.34
C PRO A 174 -2.75 15.41 -2.70
N THR A 175 -1.84 15.74 -3.63
CA THR A 175 -1.80 15.13 -4.96
C THR A 175 -1.47 13.64 -4.89
N LEU A 176 -0.46 13.27 -4.09
CA LEU A 176 -0.08 11.86 -3.87
C LEU A 176 -1.21 11.06 -3.22
N PHE A 177 -1.85 11.65 -2.21
CA PHE A 177 -3.00 11.03 -1.55
C PHE A 177 -4.17 10.83 -2.51
N PHE A 178 -4.51 11.87 -3.29
CA PHE A 178 -5.61 11.82 -4.25
C PHE A 178 -5.37 10.79 -5.34
N LEU A 179 -4.13 10.68 -5.84
CA LEU A 179 -3.76 9.69 -6.85
C LEU A 179 -3.93 8.26 -6.32
N GLY A 180 -3.43 7.99 -5.10
CA GLY A 180 -3.60 6.68 -4.47
C GLY A 180 -5.08 6.33 -4.21
N PHE A 181 -5.85 7.31 -3.71
CA PHE A 181 -7.29 7.17 -3.51
C PHE A 181 -8.04 6.93 -4.82
N GLN A 182 -7.73 7.69 -5.88
CA GLN A 182 -8.34 7.56 -7.19
C GLN A 182 -8.10 6.16 -7.76
N ILE A 183 -6.88 5.64 -7.70
CA ILE A 183 -6.56 4.27 -8.15
C ILE A 183 -7.37 3.25 -7.33
N GLY A 184 -7.42 3.41 -6.00
CA GLY A 184 -8.24 2.55 -5.15
C GLY A 184 -9.72 2.53 -5.55
N VAL A 185 -10.31 3.71 -5.76
CA VAL A 185 -11.72 3.83 -6.18
C VAL A 185 -11.94 3.24 -7.58
N GLN A 186 -11.03 3.50 -8.54
CA GLN A 186 -11.09 2.92 -9.88
C GLN A 186 -11.05 1.39 -9.86
N MET A 187 -10.27 0.80 -8.95
CA MET A 187 -10.23 -0.65 -8.75
C MET A 187 -11.50 -1.21 -8.10
N ALA A 188 -12.10 -0.48 -7.14
CA ALA A 188 -13.35 -0.88 -6.49
C ALA A 188 -14.58 -0.77 -7.40
N LEU A 189 -14.61 0.25 -8.27
CA LEU A 189 -15.72 0.58 -9.16
C LEU A 189 -16.31 -0.61 -9.92
N PRO A 190 -15.54 -1.40 -10.70
CA PRO A 190 -16.11 -2.49 -11.51
C PRO A 190 -16.80 -3.55 -10.64
N ILE A 191 -16.23 -3.87 -9.48
CA ILE A 191 -16.81 -4.87 -8.57
C ILE A 191 -18.11 -4.33 -7.97
N LEU A 192 -18.11 -3.08 -7.51
CA LEU A 192 -19.29 -2.42 -6.96
C LEU A 192 -20.41 -2.31 -8.00
N THR A 193 -20.08 -1.98 -9.25
CA THR A 193 -21.09 -1.90 -10.34
C THR A 193 -21.79 -3.24 -10.54
N VAL A 194 -21.03 -4.34 -10.67
CA VAL A 194 -21.61 -5.68 -10.85
C VAL A 194 -22.53 -6.06 -9.69
N ILE A 195 -22.09 -5.82 -8.45
CA ILE A 195 -22.88 -6.14 -7.26
C ILE A 195 -24.15 -5.27 -7.21
N LEU A 196 -24.05 -3.96 -7.44
CA LEU A 196 -25.21 -3.06 -7.43
C LEU A 196 -26.23 -3.43 -8.51
N THR A 197 -25.77 -3.77 -9.72
CA THR A 197 -26.66 -4.23 -10.79
C THR A 197 -27.39 -5.51 -10.41
N ALA A 198 -26.71 -6.47 -9.78
CA ALA A 198 -27.35 -7.69 -9.27
C ALA A 198 -28.41 -7.38 -8.20
N GLN A 199 -28.12 -6.46 -7.26
CA GLN A 199 -29.08 -6.03 -6.24
C GLN A 199 -30.31 -5.35 -6.81
N ILE A 200 -30.13 -4.50 -7.83
CA ILE A 200 -31.26 -3.87 -8.52
C ILE A 200 -32.13 -4.95 -9.19
N GLY A 201 -31.51 -5.96 -9.81
CA GLY A 201 -32.22 -7.10 -10.40
C GLY A 201 -33.05 -7.87 -9.37
N LEU A 202 -32.47 -8.20 -8.21
CA LEU A 202 -33.18 -8.86 -7.11
C LEU A 202 -34.30 -7.98 -6.53
N ALA A 203 -34.07 -6.68 -6.39
CA ALA A 203 -35.08 -5.74 -5.91
C ALA A 203 -36.29 -5.65 -6.87
N ILE A 204 -36.04 -5.64 -8.19
CA ILE A 204 -37.10 -5.69 -9.20
C ILE A 204 -37.84 -7.02 -9.11
N LEU A 205 -37.12 -8.15 -8.98
CA LEU A 205 -37.72 -9.48 -8.89
C LEU A 205 -38.64 -9.60 -7.66
N ASN A 206 -38.21 -9.10 -6.50
CA ASN A 206 -39.01 -9.04 -5.28
C ASN A 206 -40.31 -8.24 -5.46
N ARG A 207 -40.28 -7.19 -6.28
CA ARG A 207 -41.47 -6.40 -6.59
C ARG A 207 -42.43 -7.12 -7.54
N VAL A 208 -41.90 -7.90 -8.49
CA VAL A 208 -42.70 -8.63 -9.49
C VAL A 208 -43.31 -9.90 -8.89
N PHE A 209 -42.57 -10.62 -8.05
CA PHE A 209 -43.01 -11.87 -7.43
C PHE A 209 -42.96 -11.76 -5.90
N PRO A 210 -43.85 -11.00 -5.26
CA PRO A 210 -43.84 -10.79 -3.81
C PRO A 210 -44.15 -12.07 -3.00
N GLN A 211 -44.60 -13.13 -3.68
CA GLN A 211 -44.90 -14.43 -3.09
C GLN A 211 -43.67 -15.36 -3.06
N LEU A 212 -42.64 -15.05 -3.86
CA LEU A 212 -41.37 -15.77 -3.80
C LEU A 212 -40.54 -15.12 -2.71
N ASP A 213 -40.23 -15.88 -1.66
CA ASP A 213 -39.15 -15.49 -0.76
C ASP A 213 -37.83 -15.70 -1.52
N VAL A 214 -37.41 -14.67 -2.25
CA VAL A 214 -36.21 -14.70 -3.08
C VAL A 214 -34.95 -14.95 -2.23
N PHE A 215 -34.98 -14.60 -0.94
CA PHE A 215 -33.91 -14.98 -0.02
C PHE A 215 -33.89 -16.50 0.19
N ALA A 216 -35.03 -17.14 0.43
CA ALA A 216 -35.11 -18.60 0.56
C ALA A 216 -34.73 -19.38 -0.73
N MET A 217 -34.78 -18.74 -1.90
CA MET A 217 -34.43 -19.35 -3.18
C MET A 217 -32.99 -19.05 -3.64
N ALA A 218 -32.40 -17.93 -3.23
CA ALA A 218 -31.04 -17.53 -3.57
C ALA A 218 -29.95 -18.24 -2.75
N PHE A 219 -30.30 -18.73 -1.55
CA PHE A 219 -29.43 -19.53 -0.70
C PHE A 219 -29.93 -20.99 -0.70
N PRO A 220 -29.22 -21.95 -1.32
CA PRO A 220 -29.59 -23.37 -1.27
C PRO A 220 -29.38 -23.99 0.11
#